data_AF-A0A8H7K8S7-F1
#
_entry.id   AF-A0A8H7K8S7-F1
#
_cell.length_a   1.000
_cell.length_b   1.000
_cell.length_c   1.000
_cell.angle_alpha   90.00
_cell.angle_beta   90.00
_cell.angle_gamma   90.00
#
_symmetry.space_group_name_H-M   'P 1'
#
loop_
_entity.id
_entity.type
_entity.pdbx_description
1 polymer ?
#
loop_
_entity_poly.entity_id
_entity_poly.type
_entity_poly.pdbx_seq_one_letter_code
_entity_poly.pdbx_strand_id
1 'polypeptide(L)'
;MSQAAFGGWELDNNVELVDPRRDGLYNYDAEAQKTLNQQRPWLKDPHHFKHVRISAVALIKMAMHARSGGSLEVMGLMQGYVSHETFIVTDAFRLPVEGTETRVNAQDEANEYIVEYLDQCRAQGRQENVVGWYHSHPGYGCWLSGIDVETEYMQQTFQDPFLAVVIDPDRTISGGKVEIGAFRTYPADYKNTDGAGASDGYEAVPLAKAAEFGAHANRYYSLEVSHFKSTLDSHLLEQLWHKYWVQTLSQNPLLTNRDYGNKQLLDLSSKIRDATTNITRTRGGQGACLAVSATLG
;
A
#
# COMPACT_ATOMS: atom_id res chain seq x y z
N MET A 1 6.77 -30.70 -6.17
CA MET A 1 6.55 -29.45 -6.92
C MET A 1 5.67 -28.46 -6.16
N SER A 2 4.58 -28.88 -5.49
CA SER A 2 3.71 -27.97 -4.71
C SER A 2 4.40 -27.30 -3.51
N GLN A 3 5.20 -28.02 -2.71
CA GLN A 3 5.93 -27.43 -1.58
C GLN A 3 6.99 -26.40 -2.00
N ALA A 4 7.62 -26.58 -3.17
CA ALA A 4 8.66 -25.67 -3.65
C ALA A 4 8.10 -24.30 -4.07
N ALA A 5 6.92 -24.28 -4.70
CA ALA A 5 6.25 -23.04 -5.10
C ALA A 5 5.59 -22.31 -3.91
N PHE A 6 5.12 -23.04 -2.88
CA PHE A 6 4.67 -22.44 -1.63
C PHE A 6 5.83 -21.80 -0.85
N GLY A 7 6.94 -22.52 -0.69
CA GLY A 7 8.15 -21.97 -0.08
C GLY A 7 8.71 -20.77 -0.85
N GLY A 8 8.60 -20.78 -2.19
CA GLY A 8 8.94 -19.63 -3.04
C GLY A 8 8.10 -18.39 -2.71
N TRP A 9 6.77 -18.51 -2.63
CA TRP A 9 5.90 -17.40 -2.26
C TRP A 9 6.21 -16.85 -0.85
N GLU A 10 6.50 -17.70 0.12
CA GLU A 10 6.87 -17.27 1.48
C GLU A 10 8.21 -16.54 1.52
N LEU A 11 9.21 -17.02 0.77
CA LEU A 11 10.51 -16.37 0.61
C LEU A 11 10.39 -15.03 -0.12
N ASP A 12 9.64 -14.99 -1.22
CA ASP A 12 9.46 -13.79 -2.05
C ASP A 12 8.77 -12.66 -1.26
N ASN A 13 7.86 -13.00 -0.34
CA ASN A 13 7.17 -12.04 0.53
C ASN A 13 7.85 -11.83 1.89
N ASN A 14 9.07 -12.36 2.07
CA ASN A 14 9.88 -12.23 3.28
C ASN A 14 9.10 -12.56 4.57
N VAL A 15 8.25 -13.59 4.51
CA VAL A 15 7.46 -14.05 5.65
C VAL A 15 8.40 -14.83 6.57
N GLU A 16 9.01 -14.15 7.53
CA GLU A 16 9.97 -14.80 8.44
C GLU A 16 9.35 -15.95 9.27
N LEU A 17 10.17 -16.99 9.47
CA LEU A 17 9.84 -18.25 10.12
C LEU A 17 10.18 -18.23 11.63
N VAL A 18 9.13 -18.38 12.45
CA VAL A 18 9.08 -18.97 13.81
C VAL A 18 9.71 -18.15 14.97
N ASP A 19 8.92 -17.24 15.56
CA ASP A 19 9.07 -16.86 16.97
C ASP A 19 8.16 -17.79 17.83
N PRO A 20 8.65 -18.39 18.93
CA PRO A 20 7.81 -19.08 19.94
C PRO A 20 6.62 -18.27 20.48
N ARG A 21 6.56 -16.95 20.22
CA ARG A 21 5.46 -16.02 20.51
C ARG A 21 4.49 -15.81 19.34
N ARG A 22 4.49 -16.67 18.32
CA ARG A 22 3.72 -16.56 17.06
C ARG A 22 2.24 -16.20 17.21
N ASP A 23 1.57 -16.78 18.21
CA ASP A 23 0.15 -16.49 18.47
C ASP A 23 -0.02 -15.23 19.35
N GLY A 24 1.06 -14.76 19.97
CA GLY A 24 1.08 -13.58 20.84
C GLY A 24 0.70 -12.29 20.13
N LEU A 25 0.93 -12.18 18.82
CA LEU A 25 0.45 -11.03 18.02
C LEU A 25 -1.06 -11.08 17.74
N TYR A 26 -1.74 -12.18 18.07
CA TYR A 26 -3.20 -12.28 18.05
C TYR A 26 -3.79 -12.14 19.45
N ASN A 27 -2.96 -12.10 20.50
CA ASN A 27 -3.41 -11.89 21.88
C ASN A 27 -3.66 -10.39 22.11
N TYR A 28 -4.88 -9.96 21.84
CA TYR A 28 -5.32 -8.59 22.07
C TYR A 28 -5.49 -8.29 23.57
N ASP A 29 -4.78 -7.27 24.06
CA ASP A 29 -4.95 -6.74 25.42
C ASP A 29 -5.74 -5.42 25.38
N ALA A 30 -7.02 -5.51 25.73
CA ALA A 30 -7.93 -4.36 25.71
C ALA A 30 -7.54 -3.26 26.71
N GLU A 31 -6.98 -3.62 27.87
CA GLU A 31 -6.60 -2.65 28.89
C GLU A 31 -5.36 -1.88 28.47
N ALA A 32 -4.34 -2.58 27.95
CA ALA A 32 -3.14 -1.96 27.42
C ALA A 32 -3.46 -1.00 26.27
N GLN A 33 -4.34 -1.40 25.34
CA GLN A 33 -4.77 -0.52 24.24
C GLN A 33 -5.53 0.70 24.73
N LYS A 34 -6.41 0.54 25.73
CA LYS A 34 -7.13 1.66 26.34
C LYS A 34 -6.17 2.66 26.98
N THR A 35 -5.17 2.18 27.72
CA THR A 35 -4.15 3.04 28.34
C THR A 35 -3.32 3.77 27.29
N LEU A 36 -2.90 3.07 26.24
CA LEU A 36 -2.12 3.66 25.16
C LEU A 36 -2.91 4.72 24.37
N ASN A 37 -4.20 4.48 24.10
CA ASN A 37 -5.11 5.45 23.49
C ASN A 37 -5.40 6.67 24.38
N GLN A 38 -5.29 6.55 25.70
CA GLN A 38 -5.36 7.70 26.61
C GLN A 38 -4.07 8.52 26.60
N GLN A 39 -2.91 7.87 26.47
CA GLN A 39 -1.60 8.53 26.49
C GLN A 39 -1.25 9.21 25.16
N ARG A 40 -1.72 8.67 24.03
CA ARG A 40 -1.51 9.17 22.66
C ARG A 40 -0.05 9.60 22.40
N PRO A 41 0.95 8.71 22.61
CA PRO A 41 2.37 9.05 22.47
C PRO A 41 2.74 9.57 21.07
N TRP A 42 2.06 9.10 20.03
CA TRP A 42 2.27 9.52 18.64
C TRP A 42 1.93 10.99 18.35
N LEU A 43 1.21 11.69 19.23
CA LEU A 43 0.99 13.13 19.08
C LEU A 43 2.25 13.96 19.39
N LYS A 44 3.26 13.36 20.05
CA LYS A 44 4.50 14.06 20.43
C LYS A 44 5.56 13.99 19.34
N ASP A 45 5.51 12.94 18.51
CA ASP A 45 6.48 12.67 17.46
C ASP A 45 5.73 12.27 16.18
N PRO A 46 5.77 13.11 15.11
CA PRO A 46 5.18 12.79 13.81
C PRO A 46 5.68 11.46 13.20
N HIS A 47 6.89 11.01 13.59
CA HIS A 47 7.53 9.77 13.15
C HIS A 47 7.47 8.66 14.21
N HIS A 48 6.55 8.75 15.17
CA HIS A 48 6.38 7.75 16.23
C HIS A 48 6.19 6.33 15.67
N PHE A 49 5.41 6.18 14.60
CA PHE A 49 5.21 4.88 13.95
C PHE A 49 6.20 4.69 12.82
N LYS A 50 6.93 3.57 12.83
CA LYS A 50 7.98 3.27 11.84
C LYS A 50 7.73 1.97 11.10
N HIS A 51 6.95 1.07 11.69
CA HIS A 51 6.77 -0.28 11.18
C HIS A 51 5.29 -0.64 11.10
N VAL A 52 4.94 -1.49 10.15
CA VAL A 52 3.68 -2.21 10.11
C VAL A 52 3.95 -3.70 9.96
N ARG A 53 3.25 -4.51 10.74
CA ARG A 53 3.22 -5.97 10.65
C ARG A 53 1.85 -6.37 10.14
N ILE A 54 1.79 -6.99 8.97
CA ILE A 54 0.54 -7.40 8.33
C ILE A 54 0.44 -8.93 8.38
N SER A 55 -0.68 -9.45 8.87
CA SER A 55 -0.90 -10.89 8.89
C SER A 55 -1.00 -11.43 7.47
N ALA A 56 -0.56 -12.67 7.25
CA ALA A 56 -0.65 -13.32 5.95
C ALA A 56 -2.11 -13.43 5.46
N VAL A 57 -3.07 -13.55 6.39
CA VAL A 57 -4.51 -13.56 6.07
C VAL A 57 -4.97 -12.20 5.57
N ALA A 58 -4.61 -11.11 6.27
CA ALA A 58 -4.92 -9.75 5.83
C ALA A 58 -4.31 -9.48 4.45
N LEU A 59 -3.02 -9.79 4.28
CA LEU A 59 -2.31 -9.61 3.01
C LEU A 59 -3.02 -10.29 1.85
N ILE A 60 -3.37 -11.57 2.00
CA ILE A 60 -4.04 -12.34 0.95
C ILE A 60 -5.44 -11.79 0.67
N LYS A 61 -6.23 -11.44 1.69
CA LYS A 61 -7.55 -10.84 1.49
C LYS A 61 -7.47 -9.54 0.71
N MET A 62 -6.55 -8.65 1.07
CA MET A 62 -6.36 -7.38 0.38
C MET A 62 -5.85 -7.58 -1.04
N ALA A 63 -4.85 -8.44 -1.26
CA ALA A 63 -4.31 -8.73 -2.59
C ALA A 63 -5.35 -9.37 -3.53
N MET A 64 -6.15 -10.32 -3.01
CA MET A 64 -7.24 -10.93 -3.76
C MET A 64 -8.34 -9.91 -4.10
N HIS A 65 -8.67 -9.02 -3.16
CA HIS A 65 -9.65 -7.97 -3.40
C HIS A 65 -9.15 -6.97 -4.45
N ALA A 66 -7.92 -6.45 -4.31
CA ALA A 66 -7.27 -5.58 -5.29
C ALA A 66 -7.26 -6.22 -6.69
N ARG A 67 -6.93 -7.51 -6.78
CA ARG A 67 -6.96 -8.23 -8.06
C ARG A 67 -8.37 -8.36 -8.63
N SER A 68 -9.39 -8.54 -7.79
CA SER A 68 -10.78 -8.65 -8.26
C SER A 68 -11.34 -7.33 -8.81
N GLY A 69 -10.77 -6.19 -8.43
CA GLY A 69 -11.11 -4.86 -8.97
C GLY A 69 -10.64 -4.65 -10.41
N GLY A 70 -9.70 -5.46 -10.90
CA GLY A 70 -9.14 -5.31 -12.25
C GLY A 70 -8.43 -3.98 -12.42
N SER A 71 -8.95 -3.11 -13.30
CA SER A 71 -8.43 -1.75 -13.52
C SER A 71 -9.13 -0.68 -12.68
N LEU A 72 -10.11 -1.05 -11.85
CA LEU A 72 -10.79 -0.13 -10.94
C LEU A 72 -10.11 -0.17 -9.57
N GLU A 73 -10.01 0.99 -8.95
CA GLU A 73 -9.57 1.08 -7.56
C GLU A 73 -10.63 0.48 -6.64
N VAL A 74 -10.19 -0.33 -5.69
CA VAL A 74 -11.05 -0.87 -4.62
C VAL A 74 -10.49 -0.45 -3.28
N MET A 75 -11.35 -0.42 -2.26
CA MET A 75 -10.93 -0.07 -0.92
C MET A 75 -11.57 -0.96 0.14
N GLY A 76 -10.94 -1.01 1.31
CA GLY A 76 -11.47 -1.69 2.48
C GLY A 76 -10.81 -1.21 3.76
N LEU A 77 -11.13 -1.88 4.86
CA LEU A 77 -10.63 -1.54 6.18
C LEU A 77 -9.75 -2.66 6.73
N MET A 78 -8.85 -2.27 7.62
CA MET A 78 -7.92 -3.14 8.31
C MET A 78 -8.23 -3.15 9.80
N GLN A 79 -8.28 -4.34 10.40
CA GLN A 79 -8.45 -4.55 11.83
C GLN A 79 -7.12 -4.90 12.47
N GLY A 80 -6.94 -4.43 13.70
CA GLY A 80 -5.72 -4.68 14.44
C GLY A 80 -5.57 -3.82 15.67
N TYR A 81 -4.32 -3.56 16.03
CA TYR A 81 -3.96 -2.73 17.16
C TYR A 81 -2.57 -2.15 16.97
N VAL A 82 -2.16 -1.26 17.87
CA VAL A 82 -0.81 -0.68 17.86
C VAL A 82 0.00 -1.18 19.05
N SER A 83 1.27 -1.45 18.82
CA SER A 83 2.21 -1.88 19.85
C SER A 83 3.50 -1.07 19.71
N HIS A 84 3.77 -0.19 20.68
CA HIS A 84 4.90 0.74 20.64
C HIS A 84 4.90 1.60 19.36
N GLU A 85 5.89 1.43 18.49
CA GLU A 85 6.10 2.16 17.24
C GLU A 85 5.58 1.37 16.01
N THR A 86 4.77 0.33 16.23
CA THR A 86 4.37 -0.64 15.20
C THR A 86 2.86 -0.82 15.12
N PHE A 87 2.31 -0.74 13.92
CA PHE A 87 0.95 -1.21 13.62
C PHE A 87 0.94 -2.73 13.47
N ILE A 88 0.02 -3.42 14.14
CA ILE A 88 -0.22 -4.84 13.99
C ILE A 88 -1.57 -5.02 13.31
N VAL A 89 -1.56 -5.37 12.02
CA VAL A 89 -2.77 -5.65 11.24
C VAL A 89 -3.04 -7.14 11.29
N THR A 90 -4.09 -7.54 12.02
CA THR A 90 -4.46 -8.95 12.18
C THR A 90 -5.40 -9.43 11.07
N ASP A 91 -6.20 -8.54 10.47
CA ASP A 91 -7.12 -8.88 9.38
C ASP A 91 -7.55 -7.68 8.54
N ALA A 92 -8.19 -7.93 7.40
CA ALA A 92 -8.75 -6.94 6.52
C ALA A 92 -10.09 -7.40 5.93
N PHE A 93 -10.96 -6.45 5.62
CA PHE A 93 -12.25 -6.72 4.97
C PHE A 93 -12.58 -5.63 3.95
N ARG A 94 -13.24 -6.03 2.86
CA ARG A 94 -13.67 -5.09 1.82
C ARG A 94 -14.88 -4.30 2.28
N LEU A 95 -14.96 -3.04 1.86
CA LEU A 95 -16.19 -2.27 1.94
C LEU A 95 -17.02 -2.54 0.68
N PRO A 96 -18.36 -2.54 0.75
CA PRO A 96 -19.24 -2.73 -0.41
C PRO A 96 -19.31 -1.45 -1.27
N VAL A 97 -18.14 -0.89 -1.60
CA VAL A 97 -18.01 0.40 -2.27
C VAL A 97 -17.07 0.23 -3.46
N GLU A 98 -17.48 0.69 -4.63
CA GLU A 98 -16.59 0.81 -5.78
C GLU A 98 -15.79 2.10 -5.61
N GLY A 99 -14.47 1.98 -5.45
CA GLY A 99 -13.58 3.12 -5.36
C GLY A 99 -13.50 3.82 -6.73
N THR A 100 -13.69 5.13 -6.75
CA THR A 100 -13.25 5.94 -7.88
C THR A 100 -12.32 7.01 -7.35
N GLU A 101 -11.22 7.28 -8.06
CA GLU A 101 -10.27 8.38 -7.79
C GLU A 101 -10.97 9.73 -7.49
N THR A 102 -12.24 9.90 -7.85
CA THR A 102 -12.97 11.18 -7.76
C THR A 102 -14.01 11.26 -6.64
N ARG A 103 -14.41 10.16 -5.99
CA ARG A 103 -15.47 10.17 -4.96
C ARG A 103 -15.33 9.04 -3.93
N VAL A 104 -15.18 9.45 -2.67
CA VAL A 104 -15.43 8.61 -1.49
C VAL A 104 -16.79 9.02 -0.92
N ASN A 105 -17.88 8.52 -1.48
CA ASN A 105 -19.23 8.85 -0.98
C ASN A 105 -20.12 7.61 -0.92
N ALA A 106 -19.82 6.77 0.06
CA ALA A 106 -20.63 5.64 0.47
C ALA A 106 -20.72 5.60 2.00
N GLN A 107 -20.87 6.78 2.61
CA GLN A 107 -20.67 6.93 4.04
C GLN A 107 -21.74 6.20 4.85
N ASP A 108 -23.02 6.26 4.46
CA ASP A 108 -24.09 5.71 5.30
C ASP A 108 -24.17 4.17 5.22
N GLU A 109 -24.20 3.57 4.02
CA GLU A 109 -24.25 2.11 3.87
C GLU A 109 -22.95 1.43 4.31
N ALA A 110 -21.79 2.07 4.09
CA ALA A 110 -20.54 1.53 4.60
C ALA A 110 -20.46 1.61 6.12
N ASN A 111 -20.96 2.68 6.75
CA ASN A 111 -20.96 2.81 8.20
C ASN A 111 -21.80 1.71 8.87
N GLU A 112 -22.99 1.42 8.34
CA GLU A 112 -23.84 0.32 8.85
C GLU A 112 -23.13 -1.03 8.73
N TYR A 113 -22.54 -1.31 7.57
CA TYR A 113 -21.77 -2.54 7.34
C TYR A 113 -20.57 -2.66 8.28
N ILE A 114 -19.85 -1.57 8.55
CA ILE A 114 -18.70 -1.56 9.46
C ILE A 114 -19.13 -1.91 10.88
N VAL A 115 -20.22 -1.31 11.37
CA VAL A 115 -20.74 -1.58 12.72
C VAL A 115 -21.15 -3.05 12.83
N GLU A 116 -21.96 -3.55 11.88
CA GLU A 116 -22.42 -4.93 11.90
C GLU A 116 -21.24 -5.93 11.82
N TYR A 117 -20.28 -5.68 10.94
CA TYR A 117 -19.10 -6.53 10.77
C TYR A 117 -18.26 -6.58 12.06
N LEU A 118 -18.04 -5.43 12.72
CA LEU A 118 -17.29 -5.37 13.97
C LEU A 118 -18.02 -6.08 15.11
N ASP A 119 -19.34 -5.94 15.21
CA ASP A 119 -20.13 -6.64 16.22
C ASP A 119 -20.08 -8.17 16.04
N GLN A 120 -20.15 -8.64 14.79
CA GLN A 120 -19.98 -10.06 14.47
C GLN A 120 -18.57 -10.56 14.82
N CYS A 121 -17.52 -9.77 14.55
CA CYS A 121 -16.15 -10.09 14.97
C CYS A 121 -16.05 -10.23 16.49
N ARG A 122 -16.60 -9.28 17.25
CA ARG A 122 -16.59 -9.31 18.73
C ARG A 122 -17.32 -10.51 19.29
N ALA A 123 -18.46 -10.88 18.70
CA ALA A 123 -19.21 -12.07 19.08
C ALA A 123 -18.41 -13.38 18.89
N GLN A 124 -17.43 -13.38 17.98
CA GLN A 124 -16.50 -14.48 17.75
C GLN A 124 -15.19 -14.36 18.55
N GLY A 125 -15.11 -13.41 19.48
CA GLY A 125 -13.94 -13.22 20.35
C GLY A 125 -12.84 -12.34 19.77
N ARG A 126 -13.05 -11.70 18.61
CA ARG A 126 -12.10 -10.78 17.98
C ARG A 126 -12.41 -9.36 18.39
N GLN A 127 -11.58 -8.83 19.29
CA GLN A 127 -11.84 -7.55 19.97
C GLN A 127 -11.12 -6.37 19.33
N GLU A 128 -10.28 -6.62 18.32
CA GLU A 128 -9.54 -5.59 17.60
C GLU A 128 -10.48 -4.62 16.87
N ASN A 129 -10.11 -3.34 16.90
CA ASN A 129 -10.82 -2.29 16.19
C ASN A 129 -10.19 -2.08 14.80
N VAL A 130 -10.83 -1.22 14.01
CA VAL A 130 -10.22 -0.69 12.78
C VAL A 130 -8.99 0.15 13.16
N VAL A 131 -7.87 -0.09 12.47
CA VAL A 131 -6.59 0.63 12.66
C VAL A 131 -6.10 1.28 11.38
N GLY A 132 -6.84 1.13 10.29
CA GLY A 132 -6.44 1.68 9.01
C GLY A 132 -7.38 1.28 7.89
N TRP A 133 -7.06 1.79 6.71
CA TRP A 133 -7.72 1.47 5.46
C TRP A 133 -6.70 1.02 4.43
N TYR A 134 -7.16 0.24 3.47
CA TYR A 134 -6.36 -0.10 2.30
C TYR A 134 -7.10 0.25 1.03
N HIS A 135 -6.36 0.56 -0.02
CA HIS A 135 -6.90 0.67 -1.37
C HIS A 135 -5.89 0.17 -2.41
N SER A 136 -6.34 0.02 -3.65
CA SER A 136 -5.50 -0.48 -4.73
C SER A 136 -5.15 0.61 -5.74
N HIS A 137 -3.91 0.60 -6.24
CA HIS A 137 -3.46 1.41 -7.37
C HIS A 137 -3.04 0.50 -8.53
N PRO A 138 -3.94 0.14 -9.47
CA PRO A 138 -3.63 -0.83 -10.52
C PRO A 138 -2.64 -0.28 -11.57
N GLY A 139 -1.36 -0.62 -11.42
CA GLY A 139 -0.32 -0.43 -12.42
C GLY A 139 0.46 0.90 -12.34
N TYR A 140 0.30 1.69 -11.30
CA TYR A 140 1.02 2.95 -11.11
C TYR A 140 1.77 3.07 -9.78
N GLY A 141 1.89 1.96 -9.04
CA GLY A 141 2.71 1.88 -7.84
C GLY A 141 1.97 2.24 -6.56
N CYS A 142 2.68 2.13 -5.44
CA CYS A 142 2.13 2.31 -4.11
C CYS A 142 2.55 3.67 -3.53
N TRP A 143 1.66 4.65 -3.60
CA TRP A 143 1.87 6.01 -3.07
C TRP A 143 0.53 6.65 -2.71
N LEU A 144 0.52 7.83 -2.09
CA LEU A 144 -0.72 8.54 -1.76
C LEU A 144 -0.96 9.70 -2.73
N SER A 145 -2.10 9.68 -3.42
CA SER A 145 -2.60 10.81 -4.21
C SER A 145 -2.99 12.00 -3.33
N GLY A 146 -3.33 13.13 -3.93
CA GLY A 146 -3.80 14.29 -3.18
C GLY A 146 -5.08 14.00 -2.37
N ILE A 147 -5.95 13.15 -2.91
CA ILE A 147 -7.20 12.72 -2.27
C ILE A 147 -6.92 11.69 -1.17
N ASP A 148 -5.96 10.80 -1.39
CA ASP A 148 -5.55 9.82 -0.37
C ASP A 148 -4.91 10.52 0.83
N VAL A 149 -4.06 11.52 0.59
CA VAL A 149 -3.46 12.34 1.65
C VAL A 149 -4.53 13.07 2.45
N GLU A 150 -5.54 13.65 1.80
CA GLU A 150 -6.63 14.34 2.52
C GLU A 150 -7.50 13.35 3.30
N THR A 151 -7.79 12.19 2.72
CA THR A 151 -8.54 11.12 3.38
C THR A 151 -7.78 10.61 4.60
N GLU A 152 -6.51 10.28 4.46
CA GLU A 152 -5.69 9.79 5.57
C GLU A 152 -5.49 10.86 6.64
N TYR A 153 -5.30 12.13 6.26
CA TYR A 153 -5.23 13.23 7.21
C TYR A 153 -6.52 13.36 8.03
N MET A 154 -7.69 13.24 7.38
CA MET A 154 -8.99 13.25 8.04
C MET A 154 -9.15 12.05 8.99
N GLN A 155 -8.76 10.85 8.55
CA GLN A 155 -8.82 9.66 9.42
C GLN A 155 -7.86 9.76 10.61
N GLN A 156 -6.63 10.21 10.41
CA GLN A 156 -5.70 10.49 11.51
C GLN A 156 -6.18 11.60 12.44
N THR A 157 -7.05 12.52 11.98
CA THR A 157 -7.61 13.57 12.85
C THR A 157 -8.70 13.02 13.77
N PHE A 158 -9.59 12.16 13.27
CA PHE A 158 -10.77 11.70 14.01
C PHE A 158 -10.65 10.29 14.60
N GLN A 159 -9.79 9.43 14.04
CA GLN A 159 -9.67 8.00 14.37
C GLN A 159 -8.23 7.57 14.68
N ASP A 160 -7.34 8.49 15.05
CA ASP A 160 -5.94 8.16 15.38
C ASP A 160 -5.84 7.17 16.56
N PRO A 161 -5.02 6.10 16.48
CA PRO A 161 -4.03 5.80 15.43
C PRO A 161 -4.63 5.14 14.17
N PHE A 162 -4.36 5.73 12.99
CA PHE A 162 -4.82 5.22 11.68
C PHE A 162 -3.68 5.01 10.67
N LEU A 163 -3.84 4.11 9.70
CA LEU A 163 -2.83 3.79 8.69
C LEU A 163 -3.45 3.66 7.30
N ALA A 164 -2.78 4.18 6.27
CA ALA A 164 -3.10 3.92 4.88
C ALA A 164 -2.21 2.81 4.30
N VAL A 165 -2.79 1.81 3.65
CA VAL A 165 -2.06 0.79 2.87
C VAL A 165 -2.47 0.85 1.40
N VAL A 166 -1.49 0.80 0.50
CA VAL A 166 -1.71 0.80 -0.95
C VAL A 166 -1.16 -0.50 -1.53
N ILE A 167 -1.92 -1.13 -2.44
CA ILE A 167 -1.51 -2.36 -3.12
C ILE A 167 -1.62 -2.18 -4.63
N ASP A 168 -0.57 -2.54 -5.38
CA ASP A 168 -0.61 -2.58 -6.84
C ASP A 168 -0.78 -4.04 -7.33
N PRO A 169 -1.99 -4.46 -7.73
CA PRO A 169 -2.25 -5.84 -8.17
C PRO A 169 -1.58 -6.18 -9.50
N ASP A 170 -1.34 -5.21 -10.38
CA ASP A 170 -0.74 -5.44 -11.70
C ASP A 170 0.77 -5.63 -11.60
N ARG A 171 1.43 -4.83 -10.75
CA ARG A 171 2.84 -5.03 -10.41
C ARG A 171 3.06 -6.31 -9.62
N THR A 172 2.15 -6.64 -8.72
CA THR A 172 2.21 -7.88 -7.93
C THR A 172 2.34 -9.11 -8.85
N ILE A 173 1.54 -9.17 -9.91
CA ILE A 173 1.55 -10.30 -10.84
C ILE A 173 2.78 -10.30 -11.74
N SER A 174 3.26 -9.11 -12.12
CA SER A 174 4.45 -8.98 -12.96
C SER A 174 5.73 -9.31 -12.19
N GLY A 175 5.80 -8.94 -10.92
CA GLY A 175 6.96 -9.12 -10.05
C GLY A 175 6.97 -10.43 -9.27
N GLY A 176 5.84 -11.13 -9.15
CA GLY A 176 5.72 -12.36 -8.36
C GLY A 176 5.72 -12.16 -6.84
N LYS A 177 5.81 -10.90 -6.38
CA LYS A 177 5.79 -10.46 -4.98
C LYS A 177 4.68 -9.44 -4.80
N VAL A 178 4.01 -9.44 -3.65
CA VAL A 178 2.96 -8.43 -3.39
C VAL A 178 3.60 -7.04 -3.33
N GLU A 179 3.20 -6.18 -4.26
CA GLU A 179 3.58 -4.76 -4.27
C GLU A 179 2.67 -4.03 -3.30
N ILE A 180 3.23 -3.63 -2.15
CA ILE A 180 2.49 -3.04 -1.03
C ILE A 180 3.30 -1.91 -0.41
N GLY A 181 2.62 -0.80 -0.13
CA GLY A 181 3.16 0.32 0.62
C GLY A 181 2.26 0.65 1.81
N ALA A 182 2.84 1.13 2.90
CA ALA A 182 2.13 1.59 4.08
C ALA A 182 2.57 3.01 4.41
N PHE A 183 1.62 3.90 4.70
CA PHE A 183 1.86 5.32 4.75
C PHE A 183 1.08 5.99 5.88
N ARG A 184 1.67 7.05 6.42
CA ARG A 184 1.00 8.00 7.32
C ARG A 184 1.28 9.43 6.88
N THR A 185 0.31 10.29 7.09
CA THR A 185 0.41 11.72 6.74
C THR A 185 1.00 12.53 7.88
N TYR A 186 1.73 13.58 7.54
CA TYR A 186 2.23 14.54 8.50
C TYR A 186 1.11 15.46 9.02
N PRO A 187 1.20 15.91 10.29
CA PRO A 187 0.37 17.01 10.80
C PRO A 187 0.54 18.30 9.96
N ALA A 188 -0.50 19.14 9.91
CA ALA A 188 -0.52 20.33 9.06
C ALA A 188 0.55 21.39 9.43
N ASP A 189 0.99 21.41 10.68
CA ASP A 189 2.03 22.28 11.22
C ASP A 189 3.45 21.72 11.02
N TYR A 190 3.58 20.44 10.64
CA TYR A 190 4.86 19.80 10.40
C TYR A 190 5.38 20.12 9.00
N LYS A 191 6.56 20.75 8.93
CA LYS A 191 7.31 20.92 7.68
C LYS A 191 8.43 19.91 7.66
N ASN A 192 8.36 18.97 6.71
CA ASN A 192 9.46 18.07 6.46
C ASN A 192 10.67 18.88 5.96
N THR A 193 11.71 18.98 6.80
CA THR A 193 12.96 19.69 6.49
C THR A 193 13.96 18.82 5.74
N ASP A 194 13.75 17.50 5.74
CA ASP A 194 14.50 16.58 4.92
C ASP A 194 13.94 16.72 3.51
N GLY A 195 14.73 17.36 2.64
CA GLY A 195 14.32 17.80 1.32
C GLY A 195 13.58 16.73 0.52
N ALA A 196 12.69 17.17 -0.37
CA ALA A 196 11.94 16.33 -1.31
C ALA A 196 12.82 15.21 -1.89
N GLY A 197 12.68 14.00 -1.33
CA GLY A 197 13.57 12.89 -1.63
C GLY A 197 14.04 12.12 -0.39
N ALA A 198 13.12 11.72 0.49
CA ALA A 198 13.33 10.44 1.14
C ALA A 198 13.30 9.39 0.03
N SER A 199 14.44 8.77 -0.23
CA SER A 199 14.73 7.84 -1.32
C SER A 199 14.03 6.49 -1.11
N ASP A 200 12.72 6.49 -0.93
CA ASP A 200 11.94 5.25 -0.83
C ASP A 200 11.53 4.79 -2.22
N GLY A 201 12.47 4.09 -2.88
CA GLY A 201 12.23 3.40 -4.14
C GLY A 201 12.03 4.34 -5.32
N TYR A 202 12.86 4.21 -6.35
CA TYR A 202 12.56 4.83 -7.64
C TYR A 202 11.38 4.07 -8.26
N GLU A 203 10.18 4.35 -7.78
CA GLU A 203 8.98 3.67 -8.24
C GLU A 203 8.63 4.20 -9.64
N ALA A 204 8.47 3.30 -10.60
CA ALA A 204 8.25 3.67 -12.00
C ALA A 204 6.82 4.21 -12.20
N VAL A 205 6.54 5.42 -11.71
CA VAL A 205 5.24 6.07 -11.85
C VAL A 205 5.03 6.46 -13.32
N PRO A 206 3.86 6.15 -13.92
CA PRO A 206 3.51 6.61 -15.27
C PRO A 206 3.51 8.14 -15.38
N LEU A 207 3.84 8.67 -16.56
CA LEU A 207 3.91 10.13 -16.78
C LEU A 207 2.63 10.86 -16.40
N ALA A 208 1.48 10.23 -16.65
CA ALA A 208 0.17 10.80 -16.34
C ALA A 208 -0.04 11.10 -14.85
N LYS A 209 0.64 10.35 -13.96
CA LYS A 209 0.51 10.45 -12.50
C LYS A 209 1.74 11.06 -11.82
N ALA A 210 2.85 11.22 -12.55
CA ALA A 210 4.11 11.72 -12.01
C ALA A 210 4.01 13.13 -11.39
N ALA A 211 3.18 14.02 -11.97
CA ALA A 211 2.97 15.36 -11.42
C ALA A 211 2.22 15.33 -10.08
N GLU A 212 1.22 14.46 -9.96
CA GLU A 212 0.43 14.29 -8.74
C GLU A 212 1.26 13.66 -7.61
N PHE A 213 2.02 12.61 -7.94
CA PHE A 213 2.99 11.99 -7.03
C PHE A 213 3.97 13.03 -6.46
N GLY A 214 4.63 13.80 -7.34
CA GLY A 214 5.62 14.80 -6.92
C GLY A 214 5.04 15.96 -6.08
N ALA A 215 3.77 16.30 -6.26
CA ALA A 215 3.13 17.41 -5.54
C ALA A 215 2.80 17.10 -4.07
N HIS A 216 2.63 15.82 -3.73
CA HIS A 216 2.15 15.39 -2.42
C HIS A 216 3.14 14.50 -1.65
N ALA A 217 4.23 14.06 -2.28
CA ALA A 217 5.24 13.18 -1.67
C ALA A 217 5.87 13.71 -0.36
N ASN A 218 5.85 15.02 -0.10
CA ASN A 218 6.38 15.60 1.14
C ASN A 218 5.34 15.67 2.29
N ARG A 219 4.08 15.26 2.05
CA ARG A 219 2.98 15.32 3.03
C ARG A 219 2.78 14.02 3.79
N TYR A 220 3.51 12.96 3.45
CA TYR A 220 3.43 11.65 4.09
C TYR A 220 4.81 11.00 4.17
N TYR A 221 4.91 9.91 4.92
CA TYR A 221 6.08 9.05 4.99
C TYR A 221 5.67 7.58 4.88
N SER A 222 6.61 6.73 4.46
CA SER A 222 6.39 5.29 4.40
C SER A 222 6.76 4.60 5.71
N LEU A 223 6.07 3.51 6.03
CA LEU A 223 6.39 2.62 7.14
C LEU A 223 6.99 1.33 6.58
N GLU A 224 7.91 0.75 7.31
CA GLU A 224 8.49 -0.55 6.95
C GLU A 224 7.43 -1.65 7.08
N VAL A 225 7.09 -2.27 5.94
CA VAL A 225 6.13 -3.37 5.89
C VAL A 225 6.83 -4.69 6.15
N SER A 226 6.33 -5.42 7.14
CA SER A 226 6.72 -6.79 7.46
C SER A 226 5.50 -7.68 7.60
N HIS A 227 5.68 -9.00 7.45
CA HIS A 227 4.58 -9.96 7.46
C HIS A 227 4.71 -10.96 8.59
N PHE A 228 3.59 -11.41 9.12
CA PHE A 228 3.56 -12.49 10.11
C PHE A 228 2.40 -13.46 9.86
N LYS A 229 2.48 -14.65 10.45
CA LYS A 229 1.42 -15.66 10.38
C LYS A 229 1.37 -16.46 11.68
N SER A 230 0.17 -16.82 12.13
CA SER A 230 0.00 -17.75 13.24
C SER A 230 0.30 -19.19 12.82
N THR A 231 0.29 -20.08 13.82
CA THR A 231 0.35 -21.53 13.57
C THR A 231 -0.88 -22.00 12.79
N LEU A 232 -2.06 -21.48 13.12
CA LEU A 232 -3.31 -21.80 12.42
C LEU A 232 -3.30 -21.27 10.99
N ASP A 233 -2.84 -20.03 10.77
CA ASP A 233 -2.75 -19.46 9.42
C ASP A 233 -1.82 -20.28 8.55
N SER A 234 -0.69 -20.74 9.10
CA SER A 234 0.23 -21.61 8.37
C SER A 234 -0.48 -22.88 7.87
N HIS A 235 -1.32 -23.50 8.71
CA HIS A 235 -2.09 -24.67 8.33
C HIS A 235 -3.18 -24.36 7.30
N LEU A 236 -3.92 -23.26 7.48
CA LEU A 236 -4.96 -22.82 6.54
C LEU A 236 -4.37 -22.49 5.17
N LEU A 237 -3.23 -21.80 5.13
CA LEU A 237 -2.54 -21.47 3.90
C LEU A 237 -2.01 -22.70 3.17
N GLU A 238 -1.50 -23.68 3.91
CA GLU A 238 -1.10 -24.98 3.34
C GLU A 238 -2.30 -25.69 2.70
N GLN A 239 -3.45 -25.75 3.40
CA GLN A 239 -4.67 -26.35 2.87
C GLN A 239 -5.22 -25.62 1.64
N LEU A 240 -5.22 -24.28 1.67
CA LEU A 240 -5.62 -23.46 0.52
C LEU A 240 -4.68 -23.72 -0.66
N TRP A 241 -3.38 -23.79 -0.43
CA TRP A 241 -2.40 -24.08 -1.47
C TRP A 241 -2.67 -25.44 -2.13
N HIS A 242 -2.96 -26.48 -1.33
CA HIS A 242 -3.33 -27.80 -1.87
C HIS A 242 -4.55 -27.79 -2.78
N LYS A 243 -5.48 -26.86 -2.58
CA LYS A 243 -6.68 -26.73 -3.42
C LYS A 243 -6.45 -25.86 -4.66
N TYR A 244 -5.67 -24.79 -4.55
CA TYR A 244 -5.57 -23.76 -5.58
C TYR A 244 -4.27 -23.78 -6.40
N TRP A 245 -3.26 -24.60 -6.05
CA TRP A 245 -1.97 -24.63 -6.77
C TRP A 245 -2.10 -24.92 -8.27
N VAL A 246 -3.08 -25.73 -8.67
CA VAL A 246 -3.35 -26.02 -10.09
C VAL A 246 -3.79 -24.75 -10.81
N GLN A 247 -4.64 -23.93 -10.18
CA GLN A 247 -5.07 -22.67 -10.74
C GLN A 247 -3.88 -21.70 -10.86
N THR A 248 -3.02 -21.63 -9.85
CA THR A 248 -1.79 -20.82 -9.88
C THR A 248 -0.84 -21.23 -11.01
N LEU A 249 -0.63 -22.52 -11.25
CA LEU A 249 0.21 -23.01 -12.35
C LEU A 249 -0.44 -22.87 -13.73
N SER A 250 -1.77 -22.88 -13.80
CA SER A 250 -2.52 -22.75 -15.05
C SER A 250 -2.65 -21.30 -15.53
N GLN A 251 -2.33 -20.32 -14.66
CA GLN A 251 -2.32 -18.92 -15.05
C GLN A 251 -1.06 -18.62 -15.88
N ASN A 252 -1.26 -17.91 -16.98
CA ASN A 252 -0.16 -17.36 -17.77
C ASN A 252 -0.09 -15.84 -17.50
N PRO A 253 0.85 -15.36 -16.66
CA PRO A 253 0.95 -13.95 -16.30
C PRO A 253 1.06 -13.02 -17.51
N LEU A 254 1.67 -13.46 -18.62
CA LEU A 254 1.79 -12.68 -19.85
C LEU A 254 0.44 -12.42 -20.52
N LEU A 255 -0.51 -13.37 -20.42
CA LEU A 255 -1.86 -13.19 -20.94
C LEU A 255 -2.72 -12.41 -19.95
N THR A 256 -2.64 -12.76 -18.66
CA THR A 256 -3.48 -12.15 -17.63
C THR A 256 -3.11 -10.69 -17.34
N ASN A 257 -1.90 -10.26 -17.71
CA ASN A 257 -1.42 -8.88 -17.53
C ASN A 257 -0.99 -8.19 -18.84
N ARG A 258 -1.49 -8.68 -19.99
CA ARG A 258 -1.14 -8.16 -21.32
C ARG A 258 -1.45 -6.66 -21.44
N ASP A 259 -2.59 -6.23 -20.93
CA ASP A 259 -3.05 -4.85 -21.07
C ASP A 259 -2.16 -3.89 -20.25
N TYR A 260 -1.74 -4.29 -19.06
CA TYR A 260 -0.74 -3.57 -18.27
C TYR A 260 0.59 -3.44 -19.03
N GLY A 261 1.10 -4.54 -19.59
CA GLY A 261 2.33 -4.53 -20.39
C GLY A 261 2.25 -3.57 -21.58
N ASN A 262 1.11 -3.54 -22.28
CA ASN A 262 0.87 -2.59 -23.37
C ASN A 262 0.86 -1.14 -22.89
N LYS A 263 0.22 -0.84 -21.75
CA LYS A 263 0.20 0.50 -21.15
C LYS A 263 1.62 0.97 -20.78
N GLN A 264 2.43 0.09 -20.18
CA GLN A 264 3.82 0.40 -19.82
C GLN A 264 4.68 0.70 -21.06
N LEU A 265 4.50 -0.04 -22.15
CA LEU A 265 5.20 0.24 -23.42
C LEU A 265 4.81 1.60 -24.02
N LEU A 266 3.53 1.97 -23.96
CA LEU A 266 3.04 3.27 -24.42
C LEU A 266 3.58 4.42 -23.55
N ASP A 267 3.61 4.24 -22.23
CA ASP A 267 4.20 5.21 -21.29
C ASP A 267 5.70 5.40 -21.55
N LEU A 268 6.44 4.30 -21.71
CA LEU A 268 7.86 4.34 -22.04
C LEU A 268 8.13 5.06 -23.37
N SER A 269 7.33 4.79 -24.40
CA SER A 269 7.42 5.49 -25.69
C SER A 269 7.24 7.00 -25.53
N SER A 270 6.29 7.42 -24.68
CA SER A 270 6.05 8.83 -24.37
C SER A 270 7.22 9.44 -23.60
N LYS A 271 7.76 8.75 -22.58
CA LYS A 271 8.98 9.17 -21.84
C LYS A 271 10.18 9.36 -22.75
N ILE A 272 10.42 8.43 -23.67
CA ILE A 272 11.52 8.51 -24.66
C ILE A 272 11.33 9.72 -25.58
N ARG A 273 10.10 9.97 -26.06
CA ARG A 273 9.80 11.13 -26.89
C ARG A 273 10.09 12.44 -26.15
N ASP A 274 9.64 12.56 -24.91
CA ASP A 274 9.85 13.76 -24.09
C ASP A 274 11.34 13.97 -23.81
N ALA A 275 12.07 12.92 -23.42
CA ALA A 275 13.52 12.98 -23.24
C ALA A 275 14.26 13.41 -24.53
N THR A 276 13.85 12.87 -25.68
CA THR A 276 14.43 13.21 -26.99
C THR A 276 14.19 14.69 -27.34
N THR A 277 12.96 15.19 -27.11
CA THR A 277 12.65 16.61 -27.33
C THR A 277 13.45 17.53 -26.41
N ASN A 278 13.63 17.16 -25.15
CA ASN A 278 14.45 17.91 -24.19
C ASN A 278 15.91 17.94 -24.62
N ILE A 279 16.52 16.81 -24.99
CA ILE A 279 17.90 16.76 -25.51
C ILE A 279 18.06 17.65 -26.75
N THR A 280 17.09 17.61 -27.66
CA THR A 280 17.11 18.43 -28.88
C THR A 280 17.03 19.93 -28.57
N ARG A 281 16.16 20.33 -27.63
CA ARG A 281 16.05 21.72 -27.16
C ARG A 281 17.35 22.18 -26.46
N THR A 282 17.93 21.37 -25.60
CA THR A 282 19.18 21.70 -24.89
C THR A 282 20.35 21.84 -25.87
N ARG A 283 20.41 20.99 -26.90
CA ARG A 283 21.40 21.11 -27.99
C ARG A 283 21.16 22.34 -28.87
N GLY A 284 19.91 22.68 -29.18
CA GLY A 284 19.55 23.91 -29.91
C GLY A 284 19.91 25.19 -29.14
N GLY A 285 19.76 25.20 -27.81
CA GLY A 285 20.14 26.32 -26.95
C GLY A 285 21.65 26.51 -26.83
N GLN A 286 22.43 25.42 -26.78
CA GLN A 286 23.91 25.50 -26.81
C GLN A 286 24.44 26.00 -28.16
N GLY A 287 23.79 25.65 -29.28
CA GLY A 287 24.15 26.16 -30.60
C GLY A 287 23.88 27.67 -30.77
N ALA A 288 22.83 28.20 -30.14
CA ALA A 288 22.50 29.62 -30.19
C ALA A 288 23.45 30.50 -29.35
N CYS A 289 23.89 30.03 -28.17
CA CYS A 289 24.88 30.75 -27.35
C CYS A 289 26.26 30.84 -28.02
N LEU A 290 26.67 29.83 -28.79
CA LEU A 290 27.95 29.85 -29.51
C LEU A 290 27.93 30.78 -30.74
N ALA A 291 26.76 31.02 -31.34
CA ALA A 291 26.62 31.92 -32.48
C ALA A 291 26.70 33.41 -32.12
N VAL A 292 26.29 33.80 -30.89
CA VAL A 292 26.30 35.21 -30.45
C VAL A 292 27.70 35.70 -30.07
N SER A 293 28.60 34.80 -29.63
CA SER A 293 30.00 35.17 -29.33
C SER A 293 30.90 35.32 -30.57
N ALA A 294 30.44 34.92 -31.76
CA ALA A 294 31.25 35.01 -32.99
C ALA A 294 31.06 36.31 -33.79
N THR A 295 30.20 37.23 -33.34
CA THR A 295 29.87 38.50 -34.03
C THR A 295 30.38 39.77 -33.33
N LEU A 296 31.29 39.67 -32.36
CA LEU A 296 31.89 40.82 -31.65
C LEU A 296 33.42 40.86 -31.72
N GLY A 297 34.00 40.44 -32.86
CA GLY A 297 35.42 40.58 -33.19
C GLY A 297 35.64 41.59 -34.30
#